data_AF-A0A961AYM9-F1
#
_entry.id   AF-A0A961AYM9-F1
#
_cell.length_a   1.000
_cell.length_b   1.000
_cell.length_c   1.000
_cell.angle_alpha   90.00
_cell.angle_beta   90.00
_cell.angle_gamma   90.00
#
_symmetry.space_group_name_H-M   'P 1'
#
loop_
_entity.id
_entity.type
_entity.pdbx_description
1 polymer ?
#
loop_
_entity_poly.entity_id
_entity_poly.type
_entity_poly.pdbx_seq_one_letter_code
_entity_poly.pdbx_strand_id
1 'polypeptide(L)'
;MIWGEREDHVRQFLRDQGFPPEEEERVIARAIAERAVEMRKSGIGKIVWGSLLIVVCGSVILFMGNLFGGDVGFVSFSALGLRGASAIGLATAGTLFGLQMIGTGIYRLVKGAKVVGQVY
;
A
#
# COMPACT_ATOMS: atom_id res chain seq x y z
N MET A 1 -13.96 7.90 -19.59
CA MET A 1 -13.12 8.82 -18.80
C MET A 1 -11.86 8.09 -18.35
N ILE A 2 -10.71 8.48 -18.88
CA ILE A 2 -9.42 7.80 -18.71
C ILE A 2 -8.73 8.46 -17.50
N TRP A 3 -8.87 7.84 -16.32
CA TRP A 3 -8.39 8.39 -15.06
C TRP A 3 -6.88 8.20 -14.88
N GLY A 4 -6.10 9.04 -15.56
CA GLY A 4 -4.64 9.10 -15.48
C GLY A 4 -3.99 10.39 -16.00
N GLU A 5 -4.75 11.27 -16.64
CA GLU A 5 -4.20 12.51 -17.23
C GLU A 5 -3.95 13.61 -16.17
N ARG A 6 -2.93 14.44 -16.44
CA ARG A 6 -2.56 15.61 -15.63
C ARG A 6 -3.73 16.59 -15.55
N GLU A 7 -3.81 17.33 -14.45
CA GLU A 7 -4.86 18.34 -14.20
C GLU A 7 -5.04 19.32 -15.38
N ASP A 8 -3.93 19.64 -16.05
CA ASP A 8 -3.89 20.48 -17.25
C ASP A 8 -4.71 19.93 -18.42
N HIS A 9 -4.71 18.60 -18.63
CA HIS A 9 -5.47 17.95 -19.71
C HIS A 9 -6.97 17.96 -19.42
N VAL A 10 -7.36 17.81 -18.16
CA VAL A 10 -8.77 17.88 -17.74
C VAL A 10 -9.29 19.31 -17.92
N ARG A 11 -8.47 20.31 -17.58
CA ARG A 11 -8.78 21.72 -17.80
C ARG A 11 -8.91 22.05 -19.29
N GLN A 12 -8.01 21.52 -20.12
CA GLN A 12 -8.08 21.72 -21.57
C GLN A 12 -9.34 21.08 -22.18
N PHE A 13 -9.67 19.85 -21.76
CA PHE A 13 -10.89 19.16 -22.20
C PHE A 13 -12.18 19.90 -21.81
N LEU A 14 -12.24 20.46 -20.60
CA LEU A 14 -13.41 21.22 -20.14
C LEU A 14 -13.57 22.55 -20.90
N ARG A 15 -12.46 23.22 -21.22
CA ARG A 15 -12.46 24.42 -22.06
C ARG A 15 -12.94 24.13 -23.48
N ASP A 16 -12.48 23.01 -24.05
CA ASP A 16 -12.89 22.57 -25.39
C ASP A 16 -14.39 22.20 -25.45
N GLN A 17 -14.99 21.85 -24.31
CA GLN A 17 -16.43 21.59 -24.16
C GLN A 17 -17.26 22.86 -23.90
N GLY A 18 -16.62 24.03 -23.79
CA GLY A 18 -17.29 25.32 -23.60
C GLY A 18 -17.79 25.57 -22.18
N PHE A 19 -17.23 24.90 -21.17
CA PHE A 19 -17.58 25.18 -19.77
C PHE A 19 -17.08 26.57 -19.33
N PRO A 20 -17.85 27.30 -18.53
CA PRO A 20 -17.38 28.53 -17.92
C PRO A 20 -16.30 28.23 -16.87
N PRO A 21 -15.24 29.05 -16.76
CA PRO A 21 -14.04 28.75 -15.96
C PRO A 21 -14.33 28.56 -14.47
N GLU A 22 -15.39 29.18 -13.94
CA GLU A 22 -15.82 29.01 -12.54
C GLU A 22 -16.40 27.61 -12.25
N GLU A 23 -17.04 26.97 -13.23
CA GLU A 23 -17.55 25.61 -13.09
C GLU A 23 -16.46 24.56 -13.31
N GLU A 24 -15.45 24.86 -14.15
CA GLU A 24 -14.29 23.98 -14.37
C GLU A 24 -13.53 23.71 -13.08
N GLU A 25 -13.21 24.77 -12.32
CA GLU A 25 -12.47 24.64 -11.07
C GLU A 25 -13.25 23.84 -10.03
N ARG A 26 -14.58 24.01 -9.96
CA ARG A 26 -15.42 23.22 -9.04
C ARG A 26 -15.44 21.73 -9.39
N VAL A 27 -15.54 21.40 -10.68
CA VAL A 27 -15.53 20.01 -11.16
C VAL A 27 -14.16 19.37 -10.93
N ILE A 28 -13.07 20.10 -11.21
CA ILE A 28 -11.70 19.64 -10.97
C ILE A 28 -11.45 19.44 -9.47
N ALA A 29 -11.79 20.40 -8.62
CA ALA A 29 -11.63 20.31 -7.17
C ALA A 29 -12.40 19.11 -6.59
N ARG A 30 -13.64 18.89 -7.03
CA ARG A 30 -14.43 17.73 -6.61
C ARG A 30 -13.82 16.41 -7.07
N ALA A 31 -13.36 16.33 -8.33
CA ALA A 31 -12.70 15.14 -8.85
C ALA A 31 -11.38 14.83 -8.10
N ILE A 32 -10.61 15.86 -7.75
CA ILE A 32 -9.38 15.72 -6.95
C ILE A 32 -9.70 15.22 -5.53
N ALA A 33 -10.75 15.77 -4.91
CA ALA A 33 -11.20 15.33 -3.59
C ALA A 33 -11.66 13.86 -3.60
N GLU A 34 -12.43 13.45 -4.61
CA GLU A 34 -12.88 12.06 -4.78
C GLU A 34 -11.68 11.11 -4.99
N ARG A 35 -10.71 11.48 -5.84
CA ARG A 35 -9.44 10.74 -6.01
C ARG A 35 -8.70 10.58 -4.69
N ALA A 36 -8.62 11.63 -3.89
CA ALA A 36 -7.91 11.58 -2.63
C ALA A 36 -8.57 10.65 -1.62
N VAL A 37 -9.90 10.62 -1.56
CA VAL A 37 -10.66 9.66 -0.73
C VAL A 37 -10.43 8.23 -1.19
N GLU A 38 -10.47 7.98 -2.49
CA GLU A 38 -10.25 6.63 -3.04
C GLU A 38 -8.80 6.15 -2.82
N MET A 39 -7.81 7.03 -3.00
CA MET A 39 -6.41 6.75 -2.68
C MET A 39 -6.22 6.40 -1.20
N ARG A 40 -6.92 7.09 -0.28
CA ARG A 40 -6.89 6.78 1.15
C ARG A 40 -7.52 5.43 1.45
N LYS A 41 -8.70 5.11 0.89
CA LYS A 41 -9.36 3.80 1.05
C LYS A 41 -8.46 2.67 0.56
N SER A 42 -7.87 2.82 -0.63
CA SER A 42 -6.91 1.85 -1.17
C SER A 42 -5.65 1.73 -0.31
N GLY A 43 -5.16 2.85 0.24
CA GLY A 43 -4.03 2.87 1.17
C GLY A 43 -4.29 2.11 2.47
N ILE A 44 -5.45 2.34 3.09
CA ILE A 44 -5.90 1.62 4.30
C ILE A 44 -6.00 0.13 4.01
N GLY A 45 -6.63 -0.26 2.89
CA GLY A 45 -6.73 -1.66 2.48
C GLY A 45 -5.38 -2.35 2.39
N LYS A 46 -4.36 -1.68 1.83
CA LYS A 46 -2.99 -2.20 1.76
C LYS A 46 -2.31 -2.32 3.11
N ILE A 47 -2.56 -1.39 4.03
CA ILE A 47 -2.03 -1.47 5.40
C ILE A 47 -2.65 -2.63 6.14
N VAL A 48 -3.97 -2.82 6.04
CA VAL A 48 -4.68 -3.94 6.68
C VAL A 48 -4.17 -5.28 6.14
N TRP A 49 -4.10 -5.43 4.81
CA TRP A 49 -3.57 -6.65 4.20
C TRP A 49 -2.11 -6.89 4.52
N GLY A 50 -1.27 -5.86 4.46
CA GLY A 50 0.15 -5.96 4.80
C GLY A 50 0.35 -6.35 6.28
N SER A 51 -0.45 -5.78 7.18
CA SER A 51 -0.40 -6.11 8.62
C SER A 51 -0.83 -7.55 8.88
N LEU A 52 -1.93 -7.99 8.25
CA LEU A 52 -2.41 -9.36 8.36
C LEU A 52 -1.35 -10.36 7.87
N LEU A 53 -0.69 -10.04 6.76
CA LEU A 53 0.35 -10.89 6.16
C LEU A 53 1.60 -10.96 7.04
N ILE A 54 2.01 -9.84 7.66
CA ILE A 54 3.10 -9.83 8.67
C ILE A 54 2.71 -10.67 9.89
N VAL A 55 1.49 -10.56 10.39
CA VAL A 55 1.05 -11.34 11.57
C VAL A 55 1.06 -12.84 11.25
N VAL A 56 0.53 -13.25 10.09
CA VAL A 56 0.50 -14.66 9.69
C VAL A 56 1.91 -15.18 9.40
N CYS A 57 2.70 -14.50 8.56
CA CYS A 57 4.04 -14.96 8.24
C CYS A 57 5.02 -14.84 9.41
N GLY A 58 4.93 -13.77 10.19
CA GLY A 58 5.75 -13.54 11.38
C GLY A 58 5.45 -14.55 12.49
N SER A 59 4.19 -14.92 12.70
CA SER A 59 3.83 -15.99 13.65
C SER A 59 4.36 -17.36 13.23
N VAL A 60 4.39 -17.67 11.92
CA VAL A 60 5.04 -18.90 11.41
C VAL A 60 6.55 -18.89 11.68
N ILE A 61 7.22 -17.75 11.47
CA ILE A 61 8.66 -17.59 11.78
C ILE A 61 8.90 -17.80 13.29
N LEU A 62 8.11 -17.16 14.14
CA LEU A 62 8.21 -17.29 15.60
C LEU A 62 7.88 -18.70 16.09
N PHE A 63 6.90 -19.36 15.50
CA PHE A 63 6.51 -20.72 15.85
C PHE A 63 7.61 -21.71 15.47
N MET A 64 8.18 -21.58 14.27
CA MET A 64 9.34 -22.39 13.87
C MET A 64 10.54 -22.08 14.77
N GLY A 65 10.83 -20.82 15.07
CA GLY A 65 11.91 -20.43 15.99
C GLY A 65 11.75 -21.02 17.39
N ASN A 66 10.53 -21.06 17.93
CA ASN A 66 10.27 -21.67 19.24
C ASN A 66 10.33 -23.20 19.22
N LEU A 67 9.82 -23.85 18.16
CA LEU A 67 9.86 -25.30 18.01
C LEU A 67 11.28 -25.86 17.87
N PHE A 68 12.17 -25.11 17.23
CA PHE A 68 13.57 -25.53 17.05
C PHE A 68 14.49 -25.14 18.21
N GLY A 69 13.92 -24.62 19.30
CA GLY A 69 14.55 -24.55 20.61
C GLY A 69 15.29 -23.24 20.85
N GLY A 70 14.71 -22.40 21.72
CA GLY A 70 15.37 -21.71 22.86
C GLY A 70 16.54 -20.74 22.64
N ASP A 71 17.29 -20.83 21.56
CA ASP A 71 18.42 -19.98 21.23
C ASP A 71 18.14 -19.28 19.91
N VAL A 72 17.95 -17.97 20.01
CA VAL A 72 17.67 -17.02 18.92
C VAL A 72 18.88 -16.83 17.99
N GLY A 73 19.79 -17.80 17.95
CA GLY A 73 20.98 -17.81 17.12
C GLY A 73 20.78 -18.80 15.99
N PHE A 74 20.46 -18.30 14.79
CA PHE A 74 20.82 -18.94 13.53
C PHE A 74 20.78 -20.47 13.59
N VAL A 75 19.59 -21.06 13.82
CA VAL A 75 19.44 -22.52 13.83
C VAL A 75 19.95 -23.00 12.47
N SER A 76 21.08 -23.71 12.53
CA SER A 76 21.88 -24.11 11.39
C SER A 76 20.99 -24.64 10.28
N PHE A 77 21.14 -24.06 9.08
CA PHE A 77 20.55 -24.53 7.82
C PHE A 77 20.72 -26.05 7.58
N SER A 78 21.60 -26.72 8.33
CA SER A 78 21.81 -28.16 8.33
C SER A 78 20.76 -28.98 9.09
N ALA A 79 20.06 -28.42 10.09
CA ALA A 79 19.04 -29.14 10.89
C ALA A 79 17.63 -29.00 10.29
N LEU A 80 17.36 -27.88 9.61
CA LEU A 80 16.19 -27.74 8.75
C LEU A 80 16.46 -28.45 7.43
N GLY A 81 16.04 -29.71 7.29
CA GLY A 81 15.99 -30.34 5.98
C GLY A 81 15.32 -29.44 4.93
N LEU A 82 15.56 -29.69 3.63
CA LEU A 82 15.14 -28.86 2.48
C LEU A 82 13.71 -28.25 2.54
N ARG A 83 12.78 -28.87 3.27
CA ARG A 83 11.39 -28.40 3.46
C ARG A 83 11.21 -27.35 4.56
N GLY A 84 12.04 -27.36 5.60
CA GLY A 84 12.00 -26.36 6.67
C GLY A 84 12.62 -25.03 6.22
N ALA A 85 13.77 -25.09 5.55
CA ALA A 85 14.47 -23.90 5.04
C ALA A 85 13.63 -23.14 4.01
N SER A 86 12.86 -23.85 3.16
CA SER A 86 11.96 -23.23 2.19
C SER A 86 10.74 -22.59 2.84
N ALA A 87 10.18 -23.18 3.90
CA ALA A 87 9.07 -22.59 4.65
C ALA A 87 9.48 -21.30 5.38
N ILE A 88 10.65 -21.25 6.01
CA ILE A 88 11.18 -20.03 6.64
C ILE A 88 11.50 -18.97 5.58
N GLY A 89 12.10 -19.37 4.45
CA GLY A 89 12.37 -18.47 3.32
C GLY A 89 11.10 -17.82 2.78
N LEU A 90 10.05 -18.61 2.54
CA LEU A 90 8.74 -18.11 2.09
C LEU A 90 8.06 -17.21 3.12
N ALA A 91 8.11 -17.58 4.41
CA ALA A 91 7.54 -16.75 5.47
C ALA A 91 8.29 -15.43 5.63
N THR A 92 9.61 -15.43 5.46
CA THR A 92 10.43 -14.20 5.50
C THR A 92 10.13 -13.30 4.31
N ALA A 93 10.06 -13.87 3.11
CA ALA A 93 9.67 -13.14 1.90
C ALA A 93 8.24 -12.57 2.02
N GLY A 94 7.31 -13.34 2.57
CA GLY A 94 5.95 -12.87 2.89
C GLY A 94 5.98 -11.69 3.85
N THR A 95 6.73 -11.78 4.94
CA THR A 95 6.85 -10.69 5.93
C THR A 95 7.41 -9.40 5.30
N LEU A 96 8.46 -9.51 4.47
CA LEU A 96 9.02 -8.38 3.71
C LEU A 96 8.01 -7.78 2.72
N PHE A 97 7.25 -8.62 2.03
CA PHE A 97 6.20 -8.17 1.12
C PHE A 97 5.05 -7.46 1.87
N GLY A 98 4.67 -7.97 3.04
CA GLY A 98 3.71 -7.31 3.93
C GLY A 98 4.19 -5.92 4.37
N LEU A 99 5.47 -5.79 4.75
CA LEU A 99 6.09 -4.49 5.07
C LEU A 99 6.06 -3.53 3.89
N GLN A 100 6.39 -4.01 2.69
CA GLN A 100 6.31 -3.22 1.46
C GLN A 100 4.87 -2.73 1.19
N MET A 101 3.86 -3.58 1.41
CA MET A 101 2.46 -3.19 1.28
C MET A 101 2.07 -2.10 2.27
N ILE A 102 2.50 -2.21 3.53
CA ILE A 102 2.27 -1.18 4.56
C ILE A 102 2.94 0.13 4.13
N GLY A 103 4.21 0.11 3.73
CA GLY A 103 4.92 1.30 3.26
C GLY A 103 4.22 1.97 2.08
N THR A 104 3.75 1.17 1.12
CA THR A 104 2.98 1.67 -0.04
C THR A 104 1.63 2.25 0.38
N GLY A 105 0.97 1.65 1.38
CA GLY A 105 -0.29 2.14 1.93
C GLY A 105 -0.14 3.45 2.69
N ILE A 106 0.91 3.57 3.52
CA ILE A 106 1.27 4.82 4.22
C ILE A 106 1.58 5.93 3.21
N TYR A 107 2.38 5.63 2.18
CA TYR A 107 2.67 6.59 1.12
C TYR A 107 1.38 7.10 0.44
N ARG A 108 0.42 6.20 0.14
CA ARG A 108 -0.88 6.58 -0.44
C ARG A 108 -1.74 7.41 0.51
N LEU A 109 -1.72 7.11 1.80
CA LEU A 109 -2.39 7.91 2.83
C LEU A 109 -1.81 9.31 2.91
N VAL A 110 -0.48 9.45 2.98
CA VAL A 110 0.20 10.76 3.07
C VAL A 110 -0.01 11.57 1.79
N LYS A 111 0.08 10.94 0.61
CA LYS A 111 -0.18 11.61 -0.67
C LYS A 111 -1.64 12.06 -0.77
N GLY A 112 -2.60 11.22 -0.40
CA GLY A 112 -4.01 11.60 -0.32
C GLY A 112 -4.32 12.62 0.78
N ALA A 113 -3.51 12.72 1.82
CA ALA A 113 -3.61 13.77 2.84
C ALA A 113 -3.18 15.14 2.30
N LYS A 114 -2.00 15.20 1.66
CA LYS A 114 -1.45 16.42 1.06
C LYS A 114 -2.36 17.00 -0.03
N VAL A 115 -2.94 16.15 -0.87
CA VAL A 115 -3.83 16.59 -1.95
C VAL A 115 -5.10 17.24 -1.42
N VAL A 116 -5.71 16.72 -0.35
CA VAL A 116 -6.91 17.36 0.26
C VAL A 116 -6.55 18.65 0.98
N GLY A 117 -5.39 18.70 1.64
CA GLY A 117 -4.93 19.92 2.33
C GLY A 117 -4.51 21.07 1.41
N GLN A 118 -4.41 20.85 0.10
CA GLN A 118 -4.21 21.91 -0.90
C GLN A 118 -5.53 22.40 -1.54
N VAL A 119 -6.63 21.68 -1.33
CA VAL A 119 -7.96 22.01 -1.90
C VAL A 119 -8.80 22.83 -0.90
N TYR A 120 -8.39 22.89 0.36
CA TYR A 120 -8.94 23.77 1.41
C TYR A 120 -7.96 24.90 1.72
#